data_AF-A0A6G1LJW8-F1
#
_entry.id   AF-A0A6G1LJW8-F1
#
_cell.length_a   1.000
_cell.length_b   1.000
_cell.length_c   1.000
_cell.angle_alpha   90.00
_cell.angle_beta   90.00
_cell.angle_gamma   90.00
#
_symmetry.space_group_name_H-M   'P 1'
#
loop_
_entity.id
_entity.type
_entity.pdbx_description
1 polymer ?
#
loop_
_entity_poly.entity_id
_entity_poly.type
_entity_poly.pdbx_seq_one_letter_code
_entity_poly.pdbx_strand_id
1 'polypeptide(L)'
;MAQMRFPDGMDLTIEEDAHRTKPISQGFSGLVRCQTIANFCSTDNITIPSIYANAGFTSSGNAFVSVDGYCNPPDEVSEDTCLDRFYTVCAGGNANGTGKGIYGTNNCTLWAIYNDNGPANTTASMAKRAASAASKARAVILSAKAAADAALSSTDIAREHASSVQESVASARSTGKNAAHHQQHPKQHPKPSNKARDEKKKRRADHEV
;
A
#
# COMPACT_ATOMS: atom_id res chain seq x y z
N MET A 1 -31.49 -2.45 -27.39
CA MET A 1 -31.47 -3.72 -26.66
C MET A 1 -30.10 -4.34 -26.89
N ALA A 2 -29.20 -4.26 -25.91
CA ALA A 2 -27.83 -4.77 -26.06
C ALA A 2 -27.79 -6.22 -25.55
N GLN A 3 -27.54 -7.17 -26.44
CA GLN A 3 -27.26 -8.56 -26.11
C GLN A 3 -25.79 -8.66 -25.69
N MET A 4 -25.55 -9.04 -24.43
CA MET A 4 -24.22 -9.47 -23.98
C MET A 4 -24.03 -10.93 -24.39
N ARG A 5 -23.08 -11.18 -25.30
CA ARG A 5 -22.56 -12.52 -25.62
C ARG A 5 -21.53 -12.89 -24.55
N PHE A 6 -21.79 -13.96 -23.82
CA PHE A 6 -20.77 -14.64 -23.03
C PHE A 6 -19.92 -15.50 -23.98
N PRO A 7 -18.59 -15.57 -23.80
CA PRO A 7 -17.73 -16.42 -24.62
C PRO A 7 -18.03 -17.91 -24.36
N ASP A 8 -18.23 -18.64 -25.46
CA ASP A 8 -18.59 -20.05 -25.51
C ASP A 8 -17.50 -20.93 -24.85
N GLY A 9 -17.90 -21.84 -23.95
CA GLY A 9 -17.04 -22.99 -23.61
C GLY A 9 -17.07 -23.55 -22.19
N MET A 10 -17.88 -23.06 -21.24
CA MET A 10 -18.12 -23.78 -19.98
C MET A 10 -19.36 -24.67 -20.13
N ASP A 11 -19.11 -25.92 -20.48
CA ASP A 11 -20.08 -27.01 -20.39
C ASP A 11 -20.31 -27.31 -18.90
N LEU A 12 -21.31 -26.65 -18.31
CA LEU A 12 -21.86 -27.03 -17.01
C LEU A 12 -22.72 -28.27 -17.24
N THR A 13 -22.09 -29.44 -17.26
CA THR A 13 -22.80 -30.67 -16.89
C THR A 13 -23.21 -30.54 -15.44
N ILE A 14 -24.42 -30.04 -15.24
CA ILE A 14 -25.11 -30.04 -13.95
C ILE A 14 -25.45 -31.50 -13.66
N GLU A 15 -24.49 -32.22 -13.05
CA GLU A 15 -24.81 -33.43 -12.33
C GLU A 15 -25.63 -33.01 -11.11
N GLU A 16 -26.86 -33.51 -11.09
CA GLU A 16 -27.95 -33.18 -10.18
C GLU A 16 -27.66 -33.79 -8.80
N ASP A 17 -26.67 -33.27 -8.09
CA ASP A 17 -26.42 -33.63 -6.69
C ASP A 17 -27.39 -32.85 -5.79
N ALA A 18 -28.48 -33.53 -5.47
CA ALA A 18 -29.68 -33.06 -4.79
C ALA A 18 -29.46 -32.71 -3.29
N HIS A 19 -28.49 -31.87 -2.92
CA HIS A 19 -28.41 -31.35 -1.53
C HIS A 19 -27.82 -29.94 -1.40
N ARG A 20 -28.12 -29.00 -2.30
CA ARG A 20 -28.12 -27.56 -1.97
C ARG A 20 -28.73 -26.77 -3.11
N THR A 21 -29.94 -26.26 -2.91
CA THR A 21 -30.36 -24.87 -3.15
C THR A 21 -31.86 -24.82 -3.29
N LYS A 22 -32.54 -24.23 -2.31
CA LYS A 22 -33.81 -23.57 -2.60
C LYS A 22 -33.48 -22.40 -3.51
N PRO A 23 -34.05 -22.28 -4.71
CA PRO A 23 -33.91 -21.07 -5.50
C PRO A 23 -34.64 -19.97 -4.73
N ILE A 24 -33.88 -19.11 -4.05
CA ILE A 24 -34.47 -17.96 -3.39
C ILE A 24 -34.86 -17.01 -4.52
N SER A 25 -36.15 -16.98 -4.84
CA SER A 25 -36.80 -15.96 -5.64
C SER A 25 -36.73 -14.62 -4.90
N GLN A 26 -35.53 -14.06 -4.74
CA GLN A 26 -35.37 -12.68 -4.28
C GLN A 26 -35.53 -11.79 -5.50
N GLY A 27 -36.67 -11.08 -5.54
CA GLY A 27 -37.00 -10.15 -6.61
C GLY A 27 -35.85 -9.19 -6.89
N PHE A 28 -35.55 -9.01 -8.18
CA PHE A 28 -34.83 -7.95 -8.92
C PHE A 28 -33.73 -7.07 -8.26
N SER A 29 -33.72 -6.82 -6.94
CA SER A 29 -32.66 -6.11 -6.22
C SER A 29 -31.37 -6.91 -6.02
N GLY A 30 -31.37 -8.22 -6.28
CA GLY A 30 -30.16 -9.04 -6.32
C GLY A 30 -29.28 -8.78 -7.55
N LEU A 31 -29.89 -8.47 -8.69
CA LEU A 31 -29.20 -8.28 -9.98
C LEU A 31 -28.23 -7.09 -9.97
N VAL A 32 -28.60 -5.98 -9.33
CA VAL A 32 -27.75 -4.76 -9.26
C VAL A 32 -26.46 -5.00 -8.47
N ARG A 33 -26.48 -5.96 -7.54
CA ARG A 33 -25.36 -6.24 -6.63
C ARG A 33 -24.35 -7.19 -7.25
N CYS A 34 -24.81 -8.19 -8.00
CA CYS A 34 -23.94 -9.06 -8.80
C CYS A 34 -23.15 -8.28 -9.85
N GLN A 35 -23.73 -7.21 -10.42
CA GLN A 35 -22.99 -6.34 -11.35
C GLN A 35 -21.86 -5.56 -10.67
N THR A 36 -22.05 -5.17 -9.40
CA THR A 36 -21.02 -4.46 -8.63
C THR A 36 -19.82 -5.36 -8.35
N ILE A 37 -20.08 -6.63 -8.03
CA ILE A 37 -19.06 -7.65 -7.84
C ILE A 37 -18.30 -7.88 -9.15
N ALA A 38 -19.01 -8.06 -10.28
CA ALA A 38 -18.38 -8.26 -11.58
C ALA A 38 -17.45 -7.09 -11.96
N ASN A 39 -17.89 -5.85 -11.76
CA ASN A 39 -17.06 -4.68 -12.07
C ASN A 39 -15.85 -4.51 -11.13
N PHE A 40 -15.95 -4.94 -9.87
CA PHE A 40 -14.80 -4.93 -8.96
C PHE A 40 -13.79 -6.01 -9.34
N CYS A 41 -14.28 -7.21 -9.67
CA CYS A 41 -13.47 -8.37 -10.02
C CYS A 41 -12.93 -8.32 -11.46
N SER A 42 -13.43 -7.44 -12.33
CA SER A 42 -12.90 -7.25 -13.69
C SER A 42 -11.50 -6.63 -13.74
N THR A 43 -10.91 -6.30 -12.59
CA THR A 43 -9.51 -5.90 -12.50
C THR A 43 -8.68 -7.16 -12.30
N ASP A 44 -7.83 -7.46 -13.26
CA ASP A 44 -6.93 -8.60 -13.18
C ASP A 44 -5.93 -8.44 -12.02
N ASN A 45 -5.67 -9.55 -11.33
CA ASN A 45 -4.59 -9.70 -10.34
C ASN A 45 -4.65 -8.69 -9.18
N ILE A 46 -5.71 -8.76 -8.38
CA ILE A 46 -5.82 -7.95 -7.17
C ILE A 46 -4.86 -8.50 -6.11
N THR A 47 -3.79 -7.77 -5.81
CA THR A 47 -2.89 -8.10 -4.68
C THR A 47 -3.46 -7.56 -3.37
N ILE A 48 -3.41 -8.33 -2.28
CA ILE A 48 -3.84 -7.91 -0.95
C ILE A 48 -2.65 -8.00 0.03
N PRO A 49 -2.29 -6.91 0.73
CA PRO A 49 -2.94 -5.59 0.72
C PRO A 49 -2.67 -4.76 -0.55
N SER A 50 -3.69 -4.07 -1.06
CA SER A 50 -3.54 -2.98 -2.04
C SER A 50 -4.50 -1.83 -1.78
N ILE A 51 -4.20 -0.67 -2.37
CA ILE A 51 -5.08 0.51 -2.32
C ILE A 51 -6.40 0.22 -3.03
N TYR A 52 -6.35 -0.48 -4.18
CA TYR A 52 -7.55 -0.85 -4.94
C TYR A 52 -8.49 -1.73 -4.13
N ALA A 53 -7.96 -2.82 -3.54
CA ALA A 53 -8.74 -3.74 -2.71
C ALA A 53 -9.43 -3.03 -1.53
N ASN A 54 -8.68 -2.17 -0.84
CA ASN A 54 -9.15 -1.44 0.34
C ASN A 54 -10.13 -0.31 0.02
N ALA A 55 -9.89 0.43 -1.06
CA ALA A 55 -10.77 1.49 -1.52
C ALA A 55 -12.12 0.92 -1.97
N GLY A 56 -12.13 -0.29 -2.51
CA GLY A 56 -13.33 -0.98 -2.95
C GLY A 56 -13.96 -0.36 -4.20
N PHE A 57 -15.17 -0.78 -4.51
CA PHE A 57 -15.94 -0.29 -5.65
C PHE A 57 -17.40 -0.09 -5.28
N THR A 58 -17.94 1.05 -5.71
CA THR A 58 -19.34 1.43 -5.50
C THR A 58 -20.05 1.51 -6.85
N SER A 59 -21.18 0.84 -7.01
CA SER A 59 -22.03 1.01 -8.19
C SER A 59 -23.12 2.07 -7.98
N SER A 60 -23.77 2.48 -9.08
CA SER A 60 -24.91 3.42 -9.07
C SER A 60 -26.14 2.92 -8.29
N GLY A 61 -26.14 1.67 -7.82
CA GLY A 61 -27.20 1.07 -7.01
C GLY A 61 -26.88 0.95 -5.53
N ASN A 62 -25.94 1.75 -5.03
CA ASN A 62 -25.57 1.84 -3.63
C ASN A 62 -25.06 0.53 -3.01
N ALA A 63 -24.51 -0.36 -3.82
CA ALA A 63 -23.73 -1.49 -3.34
C ALA A 63 -22.26 -1.09 -3.31
N PHE A 64 -21.57 -1.41 -2.21
CA PHE A 64 -20.14 -1.20 -2.06
C PHE A 64 -19.46 -2.52 -1.73
N VAL A 65 -18.43 -2.88 -2.49
CA VAL A 65 -17.62 -4.07 -2.25
C VAL A 65 -16.20 -3.67 -1.90
N SER A 66 -15.59 -4.31 -0.91
CA SER A 66 -14.21 -4.04 -0.52
C SER A 66 -13.54 -5.29 0.00
N VAL A 67 -12.22 -5.37 -0.17
CA VAL A 67 -11.38 -6.40 0.44
C VAL A 67 -10.30 -5.72 1.27
N ASP A 68 -10.29 -6.02 2.55
CA ASP A 68 -9.31 -5.52 3.52
C ASP A 68 -8.49 -6.72 4.02
N GLY A 69 -7.26 -6.52 4.45
CA GLY A 69 -6.42 -7.64 4.87
C GLY A 69 -4.95 -7.28 4.91
N TYR A 70 -4.21 -8.02 5.71
CA TYR A 70 -2.76 -7.90 5.80
C TYR A 70 -2.14 -9.30 5.77
N CYS A 71 -1.90 -9.78 4.55
CA CYS A 71 -1.38 -11.11 4.28
C CYS A 71 0.15 -11.11 4.21
N ASN A 72 0.76 -12.19 4.69
CA ASN A 72 2.19 -12.45 4.54
C ASN A 72 2.40 -13.93 4.17
N PRO A 73 2.78 -14.26 2.92
CA PRO A 73 3.04 -13.32 1.81
C PRO A 73 1.75 -12.59 1.34
N PRO A 74 1.87 -11.49 0.57
CA PRO A 74 0.71 -10.87 -0.07
C PRO A 74 -0.12 -11.89 -0.85
N ASP A 75 -1.44 -11.77 -0.78
CA ASP A 75 -2.37 -12.71 -1.42
C ASP A 75 -2.72 -12.19 -2.82
N GLU A 76 -2.46 -12.97 -3.85
CA GLU A 76 -2.80 -12.63 -5.24
C GLU A 76 -4.15 -13.25 -5.59
N VAL A 77 -5.11 -12.39 -5.92
CA VAL A 77 -6.47 -12.81 -6.22
C VAL A 77 -6.70 -12.70 -7.73
N SER A 78 -6.92 -13.85 -8.36
CA SER A 78 -7.42 -13.92 -9.75
C SER A 78 -8.88 -13.45 -9.84
N GLU A 79 -9.33 -13.06 -11.03
CA GLU A 79 -10.73 -12.71 -11.28
C GLU A 79 -11.69 -13.80 -10.80
N ASP A 80 -11.44 -15.06 -11.16
CA ASP A 80 -12.25 -16.21 -10.75
C ASP A 80 -12.34 -16.35 -9.23
N THR A 81 -11.20 -16.19 -8.53
CA THR A 81 -11.15 -16.24 -7.06
C THR A 81 -11.96 -15.09 -6.47
N CYS A 82 -11.84 -13.89 -7.04
CA CYS A 82 -12.59 -12.72 -6.60
C CYS A 82 -14.11 -12.95 -6.69
N LEU A 83 -14.57 -13.46 -7.84
CA LEU A 83 -15.98 -13.78 -8.07
C LEU A 83 -16.48 -14.85 -7.10
N ASP A 84 -15.73 -15.94 -6.94
CA ASP A 84 -16.08 -17.04 -6.04
C ASP A 84 -16.25 -16.57 -4.58
N ARG A 85 -15.29 -15.78 -4.07
CA ARG A 85 -15.34 -15.29 -2.68
C ARG A 85 -16.50 -14.33 -2.47
N PHE A 86 -16.73 -13.39 -3.38
CA PHE A 86 -17.85 -12.45 -3.24
C PHE A 86 -19.21 -13.12 -3.43
N TYR A 87 -19.35 -14.09 -4.34
CA TYR A 87 -20.60 -14.83 -4.46
C TYR A 87 -20.88 -15.69 -3.23
N THR A 88 -19.85 -16.26 -2.61
CA THR A 88 -20.00 -16.95 -1.32
C THR A 88 -20.47 -15.98 -0.22
N VAL A 89 -19.91 -14.77 -0.15
CA VAL A 89 -20.37 -13.73 0.79
C VAL A 89 -21.81 -13.28 0.49
N CYS A 90 -22.17 -13.15 -0.78
CA CYS A 90 -23.50 -12.75 -1.21
C CYS A 90 -24.54 -13.82 -0.83
N ALA A 91 -24.24 -15.10 -1.11
CA ALA A 91 -25.13 -16.23 -0.82
C ALA A 91 -25.27 -16.52 0.68
N GLY A 92 -24.20 -16.33 1.46
CA GLY A 92 -24.21 -16.45 2.92
C GLY A 92 -24.66 -15.18 3.65
N GLY A 93 -24.93 -14.11 2.92
CA GLY A 93 -25.33 -12.81 3.44
C GLY A 93 -26.78 -12.76 3.92
N ASN A 94 -27.24 -11.56 4.22
CA ASN A 94 -28.65 -11.33 4.57
C ASN A 94 -29.55 -11.33 3.33
N ALA A 95 -30.85 -11.07 3.51
CA ALA A 95 -31.83 -10.99 2.41
C ALA A 95 -31.58 -9.88 1.38
N ASN A 96 -30.54 -9.08 1.57
CA ASN A 96 -30.09 -8.08 0.63
C ASN A 96 -28.75 -8.48 -0.03
N GLY A 97 -28.22 -9.67 0.21
CA GLY A 97 -26.90 -10.08 -0.28
C GLY A 97 -25.75 -9.26 0.31
N THR A 98 -25.96 -8.57 1.44
CA THR A 98 -24.85 -7.95 2.19
C THR A 98 -24.32 -8.90 3.23
N GLY A 99 -23.02 -8.87 3.44
CA GLY A 99 -22.33 -9.88 4.23
C GLY A 99 -20.85 -9.61 4.33
N LYS A 100 -20.19 -10.46 5.11
CA LYS A 100 -18.74 -10.48 5.24
C LYS A 100 -18.25 -11.92 5.27
N GLY A 101 -17.09 -12.16 4.68
CA GLY A 101 -16.39 -13.45 4.73
C GLY A 101 -14.91 -13.23 4.98
N ILE A 102 -14.27 -14.21 5.62
CA ILE A 102 -12.84 -14.18 5.87
C ILE A 102 -12.21 -15.29 5.02
N TYR A 103 -11.21 -14.96 4.23
CA TYR A 103 -10.56 -15.85 3.27
C TYR A 103 -9.04 -15.62 3.23
N GLY A 104 -8.37 -16.30 2.31
CA GLY A 104 -6.93 -16.22 2.10
C GLY A 104 -6.16 -17.09 3.10
N THR A 105 -4.86 -17.19 2.87
CA THR A 105 -3.96 -17.97 3.72
C THR A 105 -4.01 -17.45 5.16
N ASN A 106 -4.25 -18.32 6.14
CA ASN A 106 -4.41 -17.95 7.55
C ASN A 106 -5.53 -16.92 7.82
N ASN A 107 -6.58 -16.89 6.99
CA ASN A 107 -7.73 -16.01 7.20
C ASN A 107 -7.34 -14.51 7.23
N CYS A 108 -6.33 -14.14 6.42
CA CYS A 108 -5.73 -12.81 6.45
C CYS A 108 -6.53 -11.73 5.71
N THR A 109 -7.56 -12.10 4.94
CA THR A 109 -8.39 -11.18 4.16
C THR A 109 -9.85 -11.18 4.61
N LEU A 110 -10.44 -9.99 4.73
CA LEU A 110 -11.84 -9.74 5.02
C LEU A 110 -12.52 -9.17 3.77
N TRP A 111 -13.49 -9.91 3.26
CA TRP A 111 -14.29 -9.59 2.09
C TRP A 111 -15.65 -9.11 2.54
N ALA A 112 -16.11 -7.98 2.02
CA ALA A 112 -17.35 -7.38 2.50
C ALA A 112 -18.18 -6.74 1.40
N ILE A 113 -19.48 -6.97 1.46
CA ILE A 113 -20.51 -6.36 0.60
C ILE A 113 -21.40 -5.51 1.50
N TYR A 114 -21.52 -4.23 1.16
CA TYR A 114 -22.29 -3.23 1.87
C TYR A 114 -23.38 -2.62 0.98
N ASN A 115 -24.39 -2.03 1.60
CA ASN A 115 -25.36 -1.15 0.95
C ASN A 115 -25.75 0.02 1.86
N ASP A 116 -26.60 0.95 1.40
CA ASP A 116 -27.10 2.08 2.22
C ASP A 116 -27.80 1.65 3.51
N ASN A 117 -28.50 0.52 3.45
CA ASN A 117 -29.14 -0.08 4.63
C ASN A 117 -28.12 -0.80 5.54
N GLY A 118 -26.85 -0.80 5.14
CA GLY A 118 -25.74 -1.46 5.79
C GLY A 118 -25.79 -2.99 5.69
N PRO A 119 -24.67 -3.72 5.89
CA PRO A 119 -24.76 -4.97 6.62
C PRO A 119 -25.45 -4.65 7.94
N ALA A 120 -26.60 -5.26 8.23
CA ALA A 120 -27.48 -5.00 9.37
C ALA A 120 -26.81 -4.16 10.49
N ASN A 121 -27.08 -2.85 10.50
CA ASN A 121 -26.41 -1.76 11.24
C ASN A 121 -25.06 -1.30 10.65
N THR A 122 -24.93 -0.16 9.94
CA THR A 122 -23.57 0.33 9.56
C THR A 122 -23.42 1.77 9.02
N THR A 123 -24.30 2.74 9.30
CA THR A 123 -23.91 4.17 9.17
C THR A 123 -22.73 4.50 10.11
N ALA A 124 -22.74 3.89 11.30
CA ALA A 124 -21.68 4.03 12.30
C ALA A 124 -20.35 3.36 11.91
N SER A 125 -20.35 2.33 11.06
CA SER A 125 -19.11 1.62 10.71
C SER A 125 -18.39 2.25 9.53
N MET A 126 -19.12 2.80 8.56
CA MET A 126 -18.55 3.58 7.47
C MET A 126 -17.92 4.86 8.03
N ALA A 127 -18.62 5.54 8.96
CA ALA A 127 -18.07 6.68 9.69
C ALA A 127 -16.83 6.30 10.51
N LYS A 128 -16.83 5.15 11.20
CA LYS A 128 -15.65 4.66 11.93
C LYS A 128 -14.46 4.33 11.01
N ARG A 129 -14.71 3.73 9.85
CA ARG A 129 -13.66 3.44 8.86
C ARG A 129 -13.10 4.72 8.24
N ALA A 130 -13.96 5.67 7.85
CA ALA A 130 -13.54 6.98 7.35
C ALA A 130 -12.74 7.77 8.42
N ALA A 131 -13.20 7.77 9.67
CA ALA A 131 -12.48 8.39 10.78
C ALA A 131 -11.12 7.72 11.01
N SER A 132 -11.04 6.39 10.97
CA SER A 132 -9.78 5.67 11.11
C SER A 132 -8.81 5.95 9.95
N ALA A 133 -9.29 6.07 8.72
CA ALA A 133 -8.48 6.43 7.56
C ALA A 133 -7.94 7.87 7.69
N ALA A 134 -8.78 8.81 8.11
CA ALA A 134 -8.38 10.19 8.38
C ALA A 134 -7.34 10.30 9.51
N SER A 135 -7.49 9.51 10.58
CA SER A 135 -6.51 9.43 11.68
C SER A 135 -5.16 8.88 11.21
N LYS A 136 -5.15 7.82 10.39
CA LYS A 136 -3.91 7.28 9.80
C LYS A 136 -3.23 8.29 8.88
N ALA A 137 -3.99 8.97 8.01
CA ALA A 137 -3.45 10.00 7.14
C ALA A 137 -2.84 11.17 7.94
N ARG A 138 -3.52 11.63 9.00
CA ARG A 138 -2.98 12.65 9.90
C ARG A 138 -1.69 12.21 10.57
N ALA A 139 -1.62 10.97 11.06
CA ALA A 139 -0.42 10.44 11.69
C ALA A 139 0.79 10.46 10.73
N VAL A 140 0.58 10.06 9.48
CA VAL A 140 1.62 10.12 8.43
C VAL A 140 2.08 11.55 8.19
N ILE A 141 1.14 12.50 8.06
CA ILE A 141 1.46 13.93 7.87
C ILE A 141 2.24 14.50 9.06
N LEU A 142 1.82 14.18 10.30
CA LEU A 142 2.51 14.60 11.52
C LEU A 142 3.94 14.04 11.59
N SER A 143 4.14 12.76 11.25
CA SER A 143 5.48 12.17 11.21
C SER A 143 6.38 12.78 10.12
N ALA A 144 5.81 13.08 8.95
CA ALA A 144 6.54 13.73 7.87
C ALA A 144 6.94 15.16 8.24
N LYS A 145 6.06 15.89 8.93
CA LYS A 145 6.35 17.23 9.44
C LYS A 145 7.46 17.22 10.49
N ALA A 146 7.42 16.29 11.44
CA ALA A 146 8.48 16.16 12.45
C ALA A 146 9.85 15.85 11.83
N ALA A 147 9.89 15.01 10.78
CA ALA A 147 11.12 14.74 10.04
C ALA A 147 11.66 15.98 9.29
N ALA A 148 10.76 16.80 8.70
CA ALA A 148 11.14 18.04 8.03
C ALA A 148 11.69 19.09 9.01
N ASP A 149 11.04 19.27 10.17
CA ASP A 149 11.47 20.23 11.19
C ASP A 149 12.84 19.83 11.78
N ALA A 150 13.12 18.52 11.96
CA ALA A 150 14.43 18.03 12.39
C ALA A 150 15.55 18.28 11.35
N ALA A 151 15.22 18.20 10.06
CA ALA A 151 16.17 18.50 8.98
C ALA A 151 16.55 19.99 8.94
N LEU A 152 15.58 20.89 9.13
CA LEU A 152 15.85 22.35 9.20
C LEU A 152 16.74 22.71 10.40
N SER A 153 16.46 22.15 11.58
CA SER A 153 17.29 22.40 12.77
C SER A 153 18.74 21.95 12.58
N SER A 154 18.96 20.83 11.88
CA SER A 154 20.31 20.35 11.57
C SER A 154 21.07 21.28 10.61
N THR A 155 20.36 21.94 9.69
CA THR A 155 20.97 22.92 8.77
C THR A 155 21.32 24.25 9.45
N ASP A 156 20.55 24.71 10.44
CA ASP A 156 20.86 25.94 11.17
C ASP A 156 22.10 25.78 12.06
N ILE A 157 22.24 24.64 12.75
CA ILE A 157 23.44 24.31 13.54
C ILE A 157 24.68 24.28 12.63
N ALA A 158 24.59 23.65 11.46
CA ALA A 158 25.70 23.63 10.50
C ALA A 158 26.08 25.03 10.00
N ARG A 159 25.11 25.95 9.87
CA ARG A 159 25.34 27.34 9.45
C ARG A 159 26.05 28.17 10.53
N GLU A 160 25.67 28.02 11.80
CA GLU A 160 26.35 28.71 12.91
C GLU A 160 27.81 28.26 13.05
N HIS A 161 28.07 26.95 12.96
CA HIS A 161 29.44 26.43 12.98
C HIS A 161 30.28 26.96 11.80
N ALA A 162 29.71 27.06 10.59
CA ALA A 162 30.41 27.62 9.45
C ALA A 162 30.75 29.11 9.64
N SER A 163 29.85 29.89 10.25
CA SER A 163 30.10 31.32 10.55
C SER A 163 31.21 31.51 11.59
N SER A 164 31.21 30.72 12.66
CA SER A 164 32.24 30.76 13.70
C SER A 164 33.64 30.39 13.17
N VAL A 165 33.71 29.41 12.26
CA VAL A 165 34.98 29.05 11.60
C VAL A 165 35.48 30.18 10.70
N GLN A 166 34.60 30.89 9.99
CA GLN A 166 35.00 32.02 9.15
C GLN A 166 35.57 33.19 9.95
N GLU A 167 34.99 33.53 11.10
CA GLU A 167 35.53 34.57 12.01
C GLU A 167 36.90 34.17 12.58
N SER A 168 37.06 32.90 12.95
CA SER A 168 38.33 32.35 13.45
C SER A 168 39.44 32.44 12.39
N VAL A 169 39.12 32.13 11.13
CA VAL A 169 40.06 32.22 10.00
C VAL A 169 40.39 33.68 9.64
N ALA A 170 39.43 34.60 9.73
CA ALA A 170 39.66 36.03 9.51
C ALA A 170 40.58 36.64 10.58
N SER A 171 40.41 36.24 11.85
CA SER A 171 41.26 36.68 12.96
C SER A 171 42.69 36.15 12.85
N ALA A 172 42.87 34.89 12.44
CA ALA A 172 44.20 34.30 12.20
C ALA A 172 44.94 34.98 11.02
N ARG A 173 44.22 35.45 10.00
CA ARG A 173 44.83 36.19 8.87
C ARG A 173 45.29 37.60 9.23
N SER A 174 44.70 38.25 10.24
CA SER A 174 45.13 39.59 10.69
C SER A 174 46.41 39.54 11.52
N THR A 175 46.58 38.48 12.32
CA THR A 175 47.79 38.25 13.15
C THR A 175 48.98 37.70 12.34
N GLY A 176 48.74 36.98 11.24
CA GLY A 176 49.79 36.44 10.37
C GLY A 176 50.54 37.46 9.51
N LYS A 177 50.06 38.71 9.39
CA LYS A 177 50.74 39.75 8.59
C LYS A 177 51.96 40.39 9.26
N ASN A 178 52.16 40.18 10.57
CA ASN A 178 53.28 40.76 11.33
C ASN A 178 54.44 39.79 11.62
N ALA A 179 54.41 38.57 11.08
CA ALA A 179 55.44 37.55 11.36
C ALA A 179 56.13 37.02 10.09
N ALA A 180 56.27 37.84 9.04
CA ALA A 180 57.03 37.50 7.84
C ALA A 180 58.48 38.01 7.92
N HIS A 181 59.24 37.56 8.94
CA HIS A 181 60.71 37.55 8.84
C HIS A 181 61.35 36.46 9.69
N HIS A 182 61.12 35.19 9.35
CA HIS A 182 62.18 34.19 9.48
C HIS A 182 61.90 32.98 8.59
N GLN A 183 62.79 32.77 7.63
CA GLN A 183 62.86 31.58 6.78
C GLN A 183 63.11 30.35 7.64
N GLN A 184 62.41 29.24 7.35
CA GLN A 184 62.98 27.90 7.46
C GLN A 184 62.21 26.92 6.57
N HIS A 185 62.94 26.30 5.65
CA HIS A 185 62.51 25.24 4.75
C HIS A 185 62.03 23.99 5.51
N PRO A 186 60.83 23.46 5.24
CA PRO A 186 60.52 22.08 5.57
C PRO A 186 60.85 21.12 4.42
N LYS A 187 61.46 20.00 4.83
CA LYS A 187 61.89 18.88 4.02
C LYS A 187 60.70 18.21 3.31
N GLN A 188 60.97 17.76 2.08
CA GLN A 188 60.07 16.98 1.24
C GLN A 188 59.70 15.66 1.94
N HIS A 189 58.40 15.40 2.10
CA HIS A 189 57.87 14.08 2.45
C HIS A 189 57.27 13.38 1.22
N PRO A 190 57.38 12.04 1.15
CA PRO A 190 57.12 11.26 -0.06
C PRO A 190 55.64 11.08 -0.39
N LYS A 191 55.40 10.88 -1.70
CA LYS A 191 54.10 10.65 -2.35
C LYS A 191 53.34 9.45 -1.77
N PRO A 192 52.01 9.53 -1.58
CA PRO A 192 51.19 8.36 -1.28
C PRO A 192 51.07 7.43 -2.51
N SER A 193 51.33 6.16 -2.26
CA SER A 193 51.24 5.05 -3.22
C SER A 193 49.78 4.70 -3.53
N ASN A 194 49.40 4.80 -4.81
CA ASN A 194 48.15 4.29 -5.36
C ASN A 194 48.13 2.75 -5.32
N LYS A 195 47.59 2.14 -4.26
CA LYS A 195 47.48 0.67 -4.17
C LYS A 195 46.20 0.14 -3.50
N ALA A 196 45.05 0.78 -3.73
CA ALA A 196 43.77 0.32 -3.16
C ALA A 196 42.58 0.43 -4.14
N ARG A 197 42.76 0.08 -5.42
CA ARG A 197 41.68 0.10 -6.43
C ARG A 197 41.23 -1.27 -6.96
N ASP A 198 41.70 -2.39 -6.38
CA ASP A 198 41.48 -3.72 -7.01
C ASP A 198 40.76 -4.80 -6.16
N GLU A 199 40.14 -4.47 -5.03
CA GLU A 199 39.46 -5.50 -4.18
C GLU A 199 37.93 -5.35 -4.04
N LYS A 200 37.26 -4.74 -5.02
CA LYS A 200 35.77 -4.67 -5.01
C LYS A 200 35.08 -5.31 -6.22
N LYS A 201 35.73 -6.30 -6.86
CA LYS A 201 35.16 -7.05 -7.99
C LYS A 201 34.85 -8.54 -7.71
N LYS A 202 34.98 -9.02 -6.47
CA LYS A 202 34.84 -10.46 -6.13
C LYS A 202 33.77 -10.79 -5.07
N ARG A 203 32.59 -10.14 -5.11
CA ARG A 203 31.46 -10.48 -4.21
C ARG A 203 30.10 -10.50 -4.94
N ARG A 204 30.05 -11.09 -6.14
CA ARG A 204 28.82 -11.18 -6.96
C ARG A 204 28.50 -12.58 -7.50
N ALA A 205 29.02 -13.66 -6.89
CA ALA A 205 28.86 -15.00 -7.46
C ALA A 205 28.11 -16.04 -6.60
N ASP A 206 27.80 -15.79 -5.32
CA ASP A 206 27.38 -16.89 -4.42
C ASP A 206 26.02 -16.66 -3.73
N HIS A 207 24.98 -16.25 -4.48
CA HIS A 207 23.62 -16.24 -3.93
C HIS A 207 22.57 -16.64 -4.97
N GLU A 208 22.66 -17.87 -5.47
CA GLU A 208 21.56 -18.62 -6.06
C GLU A 208 21.83 -20.12 -5.86
N VAL A 209 21.31 -20.67 -4.76
CA VAL A 209 20.87 -22.07 -4.60
C VAL A 209 19.68 -22.07 -3.64
#